data_AF-A0A2U2C231-F1
#
_entry.id   AF-A0A2U2C231-F1
#
_cell.length_a   1.000
_cell.length_b   1.000
_cell.length_c   1.000
_cell.angle_alpha   90.00
_cell.angle_beta   90.00
_cell.angle_gamma   90.00
#
_symmetry.space_group_name_H-M   'P 1'
#
loop_
_entity.id
_entity.type
_entity.pdbx_description
1 polymer ?
#
loop_
_entity_poly.entity_id
_entity_poly.type
_entity_poly.pdbx_seq_one_letter_code
_entity_poly.pdbx_strand_id
1 'polypeptide(L)'
;MKFHDRGFIYKYKNYTKLQVFSLGNLIFDVDIYNDKICKGVFKCQDLKTFNKENLNEEYENSFLKNLLDENKRISYFKDDKNQITIRVIRD
;
A
#
# COMPACT_ATOMS: atom_id res chain seq x y z
N MET A 1 12.54 -18.00 9.92
CA MET A 1 12.07 -17.35 8.67
C MET A 1 12.92 -16.11 8.43
N LYS A 2 13.34 -15.88 7.18
CA LYS A 2 14.11 -14.70 6.78
C LYS A 2 13.16 -13.50 6.66
N PHE A 3 12.91 -12.81 7.77
CA PHE A 3 11.99 -11.65 7.86
C PHE A 3 12.50 -10.37 7.19
N HIS A 4 13.73 -10.38 6.66
CA HIS A 4 14.42 -9.19 6.18
C HIS A 4 13.72 -8.49 5.00
N ASP A 5 12.90 -9.21 4.23
CA ASP A 5 12.16 -8.68 3.07
C ASP A 5 10.67 -9.00 3.18
N ARG A 6 10.06 -8.66 4.33
CA ARG A 6 8.61 -8.81 4.55
C ARG A 6 7.96 -7.47 4.86
N GLY A 7 6.69 -7.35 4.48
CA GLY A 7 5.83 -6.25 4.88
C GLY A 7 4.73 -6.71 5.84
N PHE A 8 4.18 -5.75 6.57
CA PHE A 8 3.07 -5.96 7.49
C PHE A 8 1.90 -5.07 7.08
N ILE A 9 0.71 -5.67 7.04
CA ILE A 9 -0.56 -4.98 6.81
C ILE A 9 -1.36 -5.08 8.09
N TYR A 10 -1.61 -3.95 8.74
CA TYR A 10 -2.46 -3.87 9.92
C TYR A 10 -3.79 -3.22 9.56
N LYS A 11 -4.90 -3.90 9.86
CA LYS A 11 -6.24 -3.38 9.61
C LYS A 11 -6.80 -2.79 10.90
N TYR A 12 -7.01 -1.48 10.93
CA TYR A 12 -7.70 -0.79 12.01
C TYR A 12 -9.10 -0.36 11.55
N LYS A 13 -9.95 0.08 12.47
CA LYS A 13 -11.33 0.48 12.16
C LYS A 13 -11.41 1.59 11.10
N ASN A 14 -10.46 2.53 11.11
CA ASN A 14 -10.52 3.74 10.29
C ASN A 14 -9.44 3.81 9.20
N TYR A 15 -8.42 2.95 9.27
CA TYR A 15 -7.29 2.99 8.35
C TYR A 15 -6.60 1.63 8.26
N THR A 16 -5.88 1.43 7.17
CA THR A 16 -5.01 0.28 6.95
C THR A 16 -3.57 0.76 6.94
N LYS A 17 -2.73 0.19 7.81
CA LYS A 17 -1.31 0.53 7.90
C LYS A 17 -0.50 -0.47 7.09
N LEU A 18 0.36 0.03 6.21
CA LEU A 18 1.31 -0.78 5.44
C LEU A 18 2.73 -0.40 5.86
N GLN A 19 3.48 -1.39 6.33
CA GLN A 19 4.91 -1.27 6.62
C GLN A 19 5.68 -2.23 5.72
N VAL A 20 6.71 -1.75 5.03
CA VAL A 20 7.62 -2.57 4.22
C VAL A 20 9.03 -2.44 4.76
N PHE A 21 9.63 -3.59 5.06
CA PHE A 21 11.01 -3.68 5.50
C PHE A 21 11.89 -4.23 4.38
N SER A 22 13.11 -3.72 4.27
CA SER A 22 14.17 -4.27 3.43
C SER A 22 15.47 -4.30 4.22
N LEU A 23 16.11 -5.47 4.27
CA LEU A 23 17.32 -5.71 5.06
C LEU A 23 17.19 -5.24 6.53
N GLY A 24 15.99 -5.37 7.11
CA GLY A 24 15.68 -4.96 8.48
C GLY A 24 15.40 -3.46 8.65
N ASN A 25 15.50 -2.65 7.60
CA ASN A 25 15.17 -1.22 7.65
C ASN A 25 13.74 -0.98 7.18
N LEU A 26 13.01 -0.12 7.88
CA LEU A 26 11.68 0.34 7.47
C LEU A 26 11.82 1.32 6.30
N ILE A 27 11.47 0.89 5.10
CA ILE A 27 11.60 1.69 3.86
C ILE A 27 10.27 2.32 3.41
N PHE A 28 9.16 1.81 3.92
CA PHE A 28 7.83 2.34 3.62
C PHE A 28 6.94 2.18 4.85
N ASP A 29 6.35 3.28 5.33
CA ASP A 29 5.40 3.28 6.43
C ASP A 29 4.28 4.27 6.09
N VAL A 30 3.09 3.72 5.82
CA VAL A 30 1.92 4.53 5.45
C VAL A 30 0.67 4.09 6.19
N ASP A 31 -0.10 5.08 6.60
CA ASP A 31 -1.46 4.90 7.08
C ASP A 31 -2.44 5.32 5.98
N ILE A 32 -3.30 4.40 5.54
CA ILE A 32 -4.20 4.55 4.40
C ILE A 32 -5.64 4.66 4.92
N TYR A 33 -6.17 5.88 4.90
CA TYR A 33 -7.55 6.21 5.27
C TYR A 33 -8.46 6.17 4.03
N ASN A 34 -9.76 6.40 4.22
CA ASN A 34 -10.73 6.43 3.11
C ASN A 34 -10.60 7.68 2.22
N ASP A 35 -9.97 8.75 2.72
CA ASP A 35 -9.87 10.06 2.09
C ASP A 35 -8.42 10.53 1.86
N LYS A 36 -7.44 9.92 2.54
CA LYS A 36 -6.04 10.35 2.52
C LYS A 36 -5.07 9.21 2.82
N ILE A 37 -3.81 9.42 2.44
CA ILE A 37 -2.67 8.57 2.78
C ILE A 37 -1.64 9.42 3.53
N CYS A 38 -1.15 8.90 4.66
CA CYS A 38 -0.15 9.56 5.50
C CYS A 38 1.15 8.76 5.52
N LYS A 39 2.26 9.35 5.02
CA LYS A 39 3.63 8.86 5.15
C LYS A 39 4.21 9.36 6.49
N GLY A 40 3.98 8.61 7.56
CA GLY A 40 4.29 9.04 8.93
C GLY A 40 3.37 10.16 9.46
N VAL A 41 3.75 10.81 10.57
CA VAL A 41 2.86 11.68 11.37
C VAL A 41 2.49 13.00 10.69
N PHE A 42 3.36 13.56 9.86
CA PHE A 42 3.22 14.94 9.36
C PHE A 42 3.05 15.08 7.84
N LYS A 43 3.03 13.97 7.09
CA LYS A 43 2.98 14.02 5.61
C LYS A 43 1.78 13.25 5.10
N CYS A 44 0.61 13.89 5.17
CA CYS A 44 -0.62 13.38 4.59
C CYS A 44 -0.90 14.05 3.25
N GLN A 45 -1.38 13.27 2.29
CA GLN A 45 -1.86 13.75 1.00
C GLN A 45 -3.15 13.02 0.63
N ASP A 46 -3.95 13.62 -0.24
CA ASP A 46 -5.16 12.98 -0.75
C ASP A 46 -4.82 11.78 -1.65
N LEU A 47 -5.79 10.88 -1.79
CA LEU A 47 -5.61 9.63 -2.52
C LEU A 47 -5.27 9.85 -4.01
N LYS A 48 -5.84 10.89 -4.63
CA LYS A 48 -5.62 11.17 -6.04
C LYS A 48 -4.20 11.65 -6.29
N THR A 49 -3.71 12.57 -5.47
CA THR A 49 -2.31 13.04 -5.50
C THR A 49 -1.35 11.88 -5.26
N PHE A 50 -1.64 11.00 -4.29
CA PHE A 50 -0.83 9.80 -4.08
C PHE A 50 -0.77 8.88 -5.30
N ASN A 51 -1.93 8.58 -5.91
CA ASN A 51 -2.01 7.74 -7.09
C ASN A 51 -1.21 8.35 -8.25
N LYS A 52 -1.34 9.65 -8.49
CA LYS A 52 -0.58 10.35 -9.54
C LYS A 52 0.93 10.29 -9.34
N GLU A 53 1.40 10.42 -8.10
CA GLU A 53 2.84 10.46 -7.79
C GLU A 53 3.51 9.09 -7.70
N ASN A 54 2.77 8.06 -7.23
CA ASN A 54 3.36 6.77 -6.83
C ASN A 54 2.80 5.59 -7.62
N LEU A 55 1.64 5.74 -8.27
CA LEU A 55 0.96 4.71 -9.06
C LEU A 55 0.59 5.30 -10.43
N ASN A 56 -0.69 5.36 -10.76
CA ASN A 56 -1.21 6.03 -11.94
C ASN A 56 -2.46 6.85 -11.59
N GLU A 57 -2.62 8.02 -12.22
CA GLU A 57 -3.76 8.91 -11.96
C GLU A 57 -5.12 8.38 -12.45
N GLU A 58 -5.12 7.42 -13.39
CA GLU A 58 -6.32 6.73 -13.88
C GLU A 58 -6.85 5.70 -12.86
N TYR A 59 -6.07 5.35 -11.84
CA TYR A 59 -6.50 4.39 -10.82
C TYR A 59 -7.51 5.01 -9.85
N GLU A 60 -8.51 4.22 -9.45
CA GLU A 60 -9.45 4.63 -8.43
C GLU A 60 -8.74 5.09 -7.16
N ASN A 61 -9.21 6.17 -6.54
CA ASN A 61 -8.62 6.72 -5.32
C ASN A 61 -8.45 5.67 -4.22
N SER A 62 -9.44 4.78 -4.04
CA SER A 62 -9.43 3.71 -3.05
C SER A 62 -8.66 2.45 -3.48
N PHE A 63 -8.04 2.42 -4.66
CA PHE A 63 -7.40 1.23 -5.24
C PHE A 63 -6.42 0.55 -4.28
N LEU A 64 -5.44 1.29 -3.76
CA LEU A 64 -4.41 0.73 -2.88
C LEU A 64 -5.02 0.18 -1.59
N LYS A 65 -5.99 0.91 -1.01
CA LYS A 65 -6.68 0.48 0.20
C LYS A 65 -7.45 -0.82 -0.04
N ASN A 66 -8.24 -0.87 -1.11
CA ASN A 66 -9.03 -2.04 -1.49
C ASN A 66 -8.14 -3.26 -1.70
N LEU A 67 -7.01 -3.10 -2.39
CA LEU A 67 -6.04 -4.17 -2.64
C LEU A 67 -5.45 -4.75 -1.35
N LEU A 68 -5.11 -3.89 -0.39
CA LEU A 68 -4.55 -4.30 0.90
C LEU A 68 -5.61 -4.92 1.82
N ASP A 69 -6.85 -4.42 1.75
CA ASP A 69 -7.98 -4.89 2.54
C ASP A 69 -8.59 -6.19 2.05
N GLU A 70 -8.26 -6.66 0.84
CA GLU A 70 -8.67 -7.98 0.38
C GLU A 70 -8.28 -9.08 1.39
N ASN A 71 -9.20 -10.01 1.62
CA ASN A 71 -8.98 -11.19 2.47
C ASN A 71 -8.44 -12.40 1.68
N LYS A 72 -7.97 -12.18 0.45
CA LYS A 72 -7.40 -13.23 -0.40
C LYS A 72 -5.97 -13.56 0.05
N ARG A 73 -5.61 -14.84 0.03
CA ARG A 73 -4.24 -15.30 0.28
C ARG A 73 -3.23 -14.65 -0.67
N ILE A 74 -3.62 -14.47 -1.93
CA ILE A 74 -2.80 -13.82 -2.95
C ILE A 74 -3.66 -12.75 -3.62
N SER A 75 -3.20 -11.51 -3.56
CA SER A 75 -3.70 -10.42 -4.39
C SER A 75 -2.65 -10.10 -5.44
N TYR A 76 -3.07 -10.01 -6.70
CA TYR A 76 -2.19 -9.75 -7.82
C TYR A 76 -2.82 -8.73 -8.75
N PHE A 77 -2.06 -7.69 -9.04
CA PHE A 77 -2.40 -6.64 -9.97
C PHE A 77 -1.22 -6.38 -10.88
N LYS A 78 -1.47 -6.31 -12.19
CA LYS A 78 -0.47 -5.99 -13.20
C LYS A 78 -1.08 -5.04 -14.21
N ASP A 79 -0.36 -3.96 -14.46
CA ASP A 79 -0.66 -2.98 -15.49
C ASP A 79 0.59 -2.79 -16.35
N ASP A 80 0.55 -3.39 -17.53
CA ASP A 80 1.64 -3.37 -18.49
C ASP A 80 1.82 -1.99 -19.15
N LYS A 81 0.75 -1.19 -19.27
CA LYS A 81 0.80 0.16 -19.86
C LYS A 81 1.62 1.10 -18.97
N ASN A 82 1.44 0.99 -17.66
CA ASN A 82 2.11 1.82 -16.67
C ASN A 82 3.31 1.14 -16.00
N GLN A 83 3.66 -0.09 -16.43
CA GLN A 83 4.74 -0.91 -15.87
C GLN A 83 4.62 -1.13 -14.35
N ILE A 84 3.39 -1.24 -13.84
CA ILE A 84 3.11 -1.44 -12.42
C ILE A 84 2.77 -2.91 -12.18
N THR A 85 3.44 -3.52 -11.21
CA THR A 85 3.10 -4.85 -10.71
C THR A 85 3.02 -4.81 -9.19
N ILE A 86 1.87 -5.22 -8.65
CA ILE A 86 1.66 -5.33 -7.21
C ILE A 86 1.23 -6.75 -6.89
N ARG A 87 2.02 -7.43 -6.06
CA ARG A 87 1.72 -8.78 -5.59
C ARG A 87 1.79 -8.80 -4.07
N VAL A 88 0.67 -9.11 -3.43
CA VAL A 88 0.56 -9.27 -1.98
C VAL A 88 0.31 -10.74 -1.69
N ILE A 89 1.25 -11.39 -0.99
CA ILE A 89 1.13 -12.77 -0.53
C ILE A 89 0.95 -12.72 0.98
N ARG A 90 -0.21 -13.16 1.46
CA ARG A 90 -0.57 -13.20 2.88
C ARG A 90 -0.35 -14.62 3.40
N ASP A 91 0.32 -14.72 4.55
CA ASP A 91 0.53 -15.97 5.28
C ASP A 91 -0.68 -16.31 6.16
#